data_AF-A0A7S3ASX8-F1
#
_entry.id   AF-A0A7S3ASX8-F1
#
_cell.length_a   1.000
_cell.length_b   1.000
_cell.length_c   1.000
_cell.angle_alpha   90.00
_cell.angle_beta   90.00
_cell.angle_gamma   90.00
#
_symmetry.space_group_name_H-M   'P 1'
#
loop_
_entity.id
_entity.type
_entity.pdbx_description
1 polymer ?
#
loop_
_entity_poly.entity_id
_entity_poly.type
_entity_poly.pdbx_seq_one_letter_code
_entity_poly.pdbx_strand_id
1 'polypeptide(L)'
;MAVHKKPMGGGLSAVGGNSEYTYFKPSDAKYKNLIDKLYADIPVLLPSLGLKGEPLPLLWTCDYIPKNPDDWELGPYDRSCGDDKTEYTVGEFNCSCVGISKFQAVCGGE
;
A
#
# COMPACT_ATOMS: atom_id res chain seq x y z
N MET A 1 -7.88 -5.10 3.09
CA MET A 1 -8.08 -5.20 1.62
C MET A 1 -6.87 -4.56 0.97
N ALA A 2 -6.34 -5.12 -0.11
CA ALA A 2 -5.28 -4.49 -0.89
C ALA A 2 -5.85 -3.96 -2.20
N VAL A 3 -5.47 -2.72 -2.55
CA VAL A 3 -5.81 -2.08 -3.82
C VAL A 3 -4.52 -1.93 -4.62
N HIS A 4 -4.38 -2.72 -5.69
CA HIS A 4 -3.25 -2.63 -6.58
C HIS A 4 -3.56 -1.64 -7.70
N LYS A 5 -2.80 -0.55 -7.78
CA LYS A 5 -2.91 0.49 -8.81
C LYS A 5 -1.77 0.29 -9.81
N LYS A 6 -2.09 -0.10 -11.04
CA LYS A 6 -1.10 -0.27 -12.10
C LYS A 6 -1.20 0.91 -13.09
N PRO A 7 -0.12 1.69 -13.32
CA PRO A 7 -0.16 2.76 -14.30
C PRO A 7 -0.48 2.25 -15.70
N MET A 8 -1.39 2.92 -16.39
CA MET A 8 -1.64 2.67 -17.81
C MET A 8 -0.47 3.20 -18.65
N GLY A 9 -0.04 2.46 -19.67
CA GLY A 9 1.02 2.89 -20.59
C GLY A 9 2.43 2.99 -19.98
N GLY A 10 2.67 2.44 -18.78
CA GLY A 10 4.00 2.40 -18.15
C GLY A 10 4.48 3.70 -17.52
N GLY A 11 3.59 4.69 -17.35
CA GLY A 11 3.88 5.97 -16.69
C GLY A 11 3.88 5.91 -15.16
N LEU A 12 3.95 7.07 -14.50
CA LEU A 12 3.81 7.21 -13.04
C LEU A 12 2.33 7.36 -12.66
N SER A 13 1.89 6.62 -11.64
CA SER A 13 0.49 6.54 -11.19
C SER A 13 0.16 7.44 -9.99
N ALA A 14 1.09 8.32 -9.58
CA ALA A 14 1.07 8.96 -8.27
C ALA A 14 -0.22 9.77 -7.97
N VAL A 15 -0.97 10.22 -8.99
CA VAL A 15 -2.25 10.92 -8.79
C VAL A 15 -3.14 10.84 -10.05
N GLY A 16 -4.40 10.44 -9.88
CA GLY A 16 -5.51 10.68 -10.82
C GLY A 16 -5.59 9.78 -12.07
N GLY A 17 -6.72 9.07 -12.22
CA GLY A 17 -7.32 8.58 -13.48
C GLY A 17 -6.56 7.57 -14.37
N ASN A 18 -5.23 7.54 -14.35
CA ASN A 18 -4.38 6.84 -15.32
C ASN A 18 -3.92 5.46 -14.82
N SER A 19 -4.81 4.70 -14.18
CA SER A 19 -4.44 3.39 -13.61
C SER A 19 -5.55 2.36 -13.74
N GLU A 20 -5.15 1.13 -13.97
CA GLU A 20 -6.00 -0.03 -13.78
C GLU A 20 -5.99 -0.42 -12.30
N TYR A 21 -7.17 -0.68 -11.76
CA TYR A 21 -7.36 -1.02 -10.35
C TYR A 21 -7.71 -2.50 -10.23
N THR A 22 -6.99 -3.22 -9.38
CA THR A 22 -7.34 -4.58 -8.97
C THR A 22 -7.52 -4.63 -7.46
N TYR A 23 -8.57 -5.31 -7.01
CA TYR A 23 -8.96 -5.40 -5.60
C TYR A 23 -8.74 -6.82 -5.09
N PHE A 24 -8.03 -6.94 -3.97
CA PHE A 24 -7.73 -8.22 -3.32
C PHE A 24 -8.33 -8.25 -1.91
N LYS A 25 -9.07 -9.31 -1.61
CA LYS A 25 -9.59 -9.58 -0.26
C LYS A 25 -8.44 -9.93 0.68
N PRO A 26 -8.58 -9.71 2.00
CA PRO A 26 -7.58 -10.15 2.98
C PRO A 26 -7.26 -11.65 2.93
N SER A 27 -8.19 -12.47 2.43
CA SER A 27 -8.04 -13.91 2.28
C SER A 27 -7.33 -14.35 0.99
N ASP A 28 -7.16 -13.45 0.01
CA ASP A 28 -6.54 -13.81 -1.26
C ASP A 28 -5.04 -14.05 -1.04
N ALA A 29 -4.50 -15.11 -1.63
CA ALA A 29 -3.08 -15.46 -1.46
C ALA A 29 -2.15 -14.32 -1.91
N LYS A 30 -2.54 -13.61 -2.97
CA LYS A 30 -1.80 -12.47 -3.49
C LYS A 30 -1.91 -11.29 -2.53
N TYR A 31 -0.76 -10.81 -2.02
CA TYR A 31 -0.63 -9.77 -1.00
C TYR A 31 -1.09 -10.14 0.42
N LYS A 32 -1.44 -11.41 0.70
CA LYS A 32 -1.83 -11.82 2.06
C LYS A 32 -0.78 -11.44 3.10
N ASN A 33 0.48 -11.77 2.83
CA ASN A 33 1.60 -11.49 3.73
C ASN A 33 1.77 -9.99 4.00
N LEU A 34 1.50 -9.14 3.01
CA LEU A 34 1.57 -7.68 3.16
C LEU A 34 0.48 -7.18 4.11
N ILE A 35 -0.74 -7.71 3.95
CA ILE A 35 -1.87 -7.40 4.83
C ILE A 35 -1.60 -7.89 6.25
N ASP A 36 -1.16 -9.14 6.42
CA ASP A 36 -0.84 -9.71 7.73
C ASP A 36 0.25 -8.89 8.44
N LYS A 37 1.30 -8.47 7.72
CA LYS A 37 2.36 -7.62 8.25
C LYS A 37 1.83 -6.26 8.70
N LEU A 38 1.00 -5.61 7.88
CA LEU A 38 0.36 -4.35 8.25
C LEU A 38 -0.43 -4.48 9.57
N TYR A 39 -1.23 -5.54 9.73
CA TYR A 39 -1.96 -5.79 10.97
C TYR A 39 -1.05 -6.04 12.18
N ALA A 40 0.08 -6.72 11.98
CA ALA A 40 1.07 -6.93 13.01
C ALA A 40 1.81 -5.64 13.40
N ASP A 41 1.94 -4.68 12.48
CA ASP A 41 2.60 -3.39 12.72
C ASP A 41 1.66 -2.37 13.39
N ILE A 42 0.33 -2.51 13.30
CA ILE A 42 -0.65 -1.58 13.93
C ILE A 42 -0.34 -1.26 15.40
N PRO A 43 -0.07 -2.24 16.28
CA PRO A 43 0.15 -1.97 17.71
C PRO A 43 1.41 -1.14 17.99
N VAL A 44 2.40 -1.16 17.08
CA VAL A 44 3.68 -0.45 17.25
C VAL A 44 3.76 0.82 16.40
N LEU A 45 2.84 1.00 15.45
CA LEU A 45 2.77 2.15 14.55
C LEU A 45 2.48 3.45 15.30
N LEU A 46 1.37 3.54 16.05
CA LEU A 46 1.01 4.77 16.77
C LEU A 46 2.09 5.19 17.79
N PRO A 47 2.68 4.27 18.59
CA PRO A 47 3.83 4.61 19.42
C PRO A 47 5.02 5.16 18.64
N SER A 48 5.33 4.59 17.47
CA SER A 48 6.45 5.04 16.64
C SER A 48 6.24 6.43 16.04
N LEU A 49 4.98 6.83 15.87
CA LEU A 49 4.57 8.17 15.42
C LEU A 49 4.39 9.17 16.59
N GLY A 50 4.65 8.77 17.83
CA GLY A 50 4.43 9.62 19.01
C GLY A 50 2.96 9.79 19.40
N LEU A 51 2.06 8.95 18.88
CA LEU A 51 0.60 9.01 19.06
C LEU A 51 0.09 7.89 19.99
N LYS A 52 0.91 7.47 20.95
CA LYS A 52 0.55 6.38 21.87
C LYS A 52 -0.69 6.77 22.70
N GLY A 53 -1.73 5.92 22.66
CA GLY A 53 -2.96 6.12 23.43
C GLY A 53 -4.07 6.82 22.65
N GLU A 54 -3.76 7.41 21.50
CA GLU A 54 -4.77 7.89 20.57
C GLU A 54 -5.53 6.71 19.95
N PRO A 55 -6.83 6.85 19.65
CA PRO A 55 -7.59 5.81 18.98
C PRO A 55 -7.04 5.57 17.56
N LEU A 56 -7.07 4.31 17.10
CA LEU A 56 -6.76 4.01 15.71
C LEU A 56 -7.77 4.73 14.79
N PRO A 57 -7.33 5.44 13.74
CA PRO A 57 -8.24 6.10 12.81
C PRO A 57 -9.22 5.11 12.18
N LEU A 58 -10.48 5.56 11.97
CA LEU A 58 -11.53 4.76 11.31
C LEU A 58 -11.11 4.31 9.91
N LEU A 59 -10.40 5.16 9.19
CA LEU A 59 -9.87 4.91 7.85
C LEU A 59 -8.44 5.40 7.78
N TRP A 60 -7.57 4.54 7.27
CA TRP A 60 -6.16 4.86 7.07
C TRP A 60 -5.61 3.95 5.96
N THR A 61 -4.59 4.43 5.26
CA THR A 61 -3.89 3.66 4.23
C THR A 61 -2.39 3.77 4.41
N CYS A 62 -1.72 2.72 3.94
CA CYS A 62 -0.28 2.67 3.79
C CYS A 62 0.01 2.33 2.34
N ASP A 63 0.77 3.20 1.69
CA ASP A 63 1.18 2.98 0.31
C ASP A 63 2.52 2.25 0.34
N TYR A 64 2.50 1.02 -0.15
CA TYR A 64 3.67 0.16 -0.21
C TYR A 64 4.27 0.19 -1.61
N ILE A 65 5.56 0.44 -1.68
CA ILE A 65 6.34 0.43 -2.93
C ILE A 65 7.11 -0.89 -2.98
N PRO A 66 6.95 -1.70 -4.05
CA PRO A 66 7.77 -2.89 -4.24
C PRO A 66 9.23 -2.47 -4.48
N LYS A 67 10.15 -3.16 -3.82
CA LYS A 67 11.59 -3.04 -4.01
C LYS A 67 12.20 -4.43 -4.10
N ASN A 68 13.32 -4.54 -4.80
CA ASN A 68 14.14 -5.75 -4.71
C ASN A 68 14.75 -5.84 -3.29
N PRO A 69 15.08 -7.05 -2.81
CA PRO A 69 15.90 -7.22 -1.61
C PRO A 69 17.17 -6.38 -1.65
N ASP A 70 17.62 -5.92 -0.48
CA ASP A 70 18.84 -5.08 -0.40
C ASP A 70 20.10 -5.82 -0.87
N ASP A 71 20.08 -7.16 -0.84
CA ASP A 71 21.14 -8.05 -1.32
C ASP A 71 20.93 -8.58 -2.74
N TRP A 72 19.96 -8.02 -3.49
CA TRP A 72 19.70 -8.46 -4.87
C TRP A 72 20.87 -8.15 -5.80
N GLU A 73 21.46 -9.19 -6.40
CA GLU A 73 22.71 -9.10 -7.18
C GLU A 73 22.65 -8.12 -8.36
N LEU A 74 21.48 -8.02 -9.01
CA LEU A 74 21.28 -7.14 -10.18
C LEU A 74 20.91 -5.70 -9.78
N GLY A 75 20.83 -5.41 -8.48
CA GLY A 75 20.57 -4.09 -7.93
C GLY A 75 19.10 -3.71 -7.80
N PRO A 76 18.82 -2.56 -7.18
CA PRO A 76 17.47 -2.19 -6.70
C PRO A 76 16.47 -1.87 -7.81
N TYR A 77 16.93 -1.65 -9.04
CA TYR A 77 16.09 -1.28 -10.19
C TYR A 77 15.87 -2.43 -11.19
N ASP A 78 16.45 -3.59 -10.93
CA ASP A 78 16.25 -4.77 -11.77
C ASP A 78 14.78 -5.21 -11.73
N ARG A 79 14.22 -5.57 -12.88
CA ARG A 79 12.81 -5.95 -13.02
C ARG A 79 12.60 -7.46 -13.13
N SER A 80 13.67 -8.24 -13.00
CA SER A 80 13.63 -9.71 -13.08
C SER A 80 13.43 -10.40 -11.72
N CYS A 81 13.49 -9.63 -10.62
CA CYS A 81 13.17 -10.12 -9.29
C CYS A 81 11.76 -10.69 -9.25
N GLY A 82 11.65 -11.97 -8.86
CA GLY A 82 10.38 -12.67 -8.74
C GLY A 82 9.51 -12.10 -7.62
N ASP A 83 8.18 -12.18 -7.78
CA ASP A 83 7.20 -11.76 -6.78
C ASP A 83 7.42 -12.42 -5.40
N ASP A 84 8.03 -13.62 -5.36
CA ASP A 84 8.34 -14.36 -4.12
C ASP A 84 9.54 -13.77 -3.35
N LYS A 85 10.36 -12.95 -4.01
CA LYS A 85 11.52 -12.25 -3.44
C LYS A 85 11.27 -10.76 -3.22
N THR A 86 10.27 -10.19 -3.89
CA THR A 86 9.93 -8.77 -3.78
C THR A 86 9.66 -8.37 -2.32
N GLU A 87 10.40 -7.37 -1.86
CA GLU A 87 10.16 -6.69 -0.60
C GLU A 87 9.24 -5.48 -0.80
N TYR A 88 8.65 -5.00 0.29
CA TYR A 88 7.82 -3.81 0.28
C TYR A 88 8.29 -2.84 1.34
N THR A 89 8.52 -1.60 0.93
CA THR A 89 8.76 -0.48 1.85
C THR A 89 7.54 0.43 1.88
N VAL A 90 7.22 1.01 3.03
CA VAL A 90 6.18 2.02 3.11
C VAL A 90 6.73 3.33 2.55
N GLY A 91 6.03 3.90 1.57
CA GLY A 91 6.32 5.25 1.05
C GLY A 91 5.50 6.32 1.76
N GLU A 92 4.24 6.02 2.11
CA GLU A 92 3.30 7.00 2.66
C GLU A 92 2.33 6.36 3.66
N PHE A 93 2.02 7.11 4.73
CA PHE A 93 0.96 6.81 5.69
C PHE A 93 -0.07 7.94 5.67
N ASN A 94 -1.34 7.59 5.47
CA ASN A 94 -2.43 8.56 5.38
C ASN A 94 -3.58 8.22 6.33
N CYS A 95 -4.07 9.22 7.06
CA CYS A 95 -5.25 9.11 7.94
C CYS A 95 -6.31 10.20 7.69
N SER A 96 -6.01 11.26 6.93
CA SER A 96 -6.91 12.39 6.66
C SER A 96 -7.33 12.52 5.19
N CYS A 97 -6.55 11.95 4.28
CA CYS A 97 -6.77 12.02 2.84
C CYS A 97 -6.63 10.63 2.24
N VAL A 98 -7.38 9.66 2.79
CA VAL A 98 -7.45 8.35 2.16
C VAL A 98 -8.00 8.60 0.77
N GLY A 99 -7.13 8.56 -0.24
CA GLY A 99 -7.49 8.52 -1.64
C GLY A 99 -8.13 7.17 -1.92
N ILE A 100 -9.23 6.83 -1.21
CA ILE A 100 -10.09 5.73 -1.59
C ILE A 100 -10.54 6.17 -2.97
N SER A 101 -10.03 5.47 -3.97
CA SER A 101 -10.57 5.52 -5.31
C SER A 101 -12.07 5.22 -5.15
N LYS A 102 -12.89 6.27 -5.21
CA LYS A 102 -14.34 6.35 -4.90
C LYS A 102 -14.79 6.71 -3.47
N PHE A 103 -13.96 7.24 -2.55
CA PHE A 103 -14.43 7.73 -1.23
C PHE A 103 -15.54 8.76 -1.40
N GLN A 104 -15.30 9.72 -2.31
CA GLN A 104 -16.28 10.76 -2.67
C GLN A 104 -17.62 10.12 -3.04
N ALA A 105 -17.64 9.12 -3.91
CA ALA A 105 -18.88 8.43 -4.31
C ALA A 105 -19.61 7.75 -3.13
N VAL A 106 -18.91 7.33 -2.07
CA VAL A 106 -19.51 6.75 -0.85
C VAL A 106 -19.96 7.84 0.14
N CYS A 107 -19.28 9.00 0.16
CA CYS A 107 -19.61 10.15 0.99
C CYS A 107 -20.52 11.19 0.30
N GLY A 108 -21.05 10.88 -0.88
CA GLY A 108 -21.97 11.74 -1.64
C GLY A 108 -21.31 12.91 -2.38
N GLY A 109 -19.99 12.91 -2.55
CA GLY A 109 -19.30 13.76 -3.51
C GLY A 109 -19.35 13.14 -4.90
N GLU A 110 -19.69 13.94 -5.91
CA GLU A 110 -19.68 13.53 -7.33
C GLU A 110 -18.33 12.94 -7.78
#